data_AF-A0AA42XY36-F1
#
_entry.id   AF-A0AA42XY36-F1
#
_cell.length_a   1.000
_cell.length_b   1.000
_cell.length_c   1.000
_cell.angle_alpha   90.00
_cell.angle_beta   90.00
_cell.angle_gamma   90.00
#
_symmetry.space_group_name_H-M   'P 1'
#
loop_
_entity.id
_entity.type
_entity.pdbx_description
1 polymer ?
#
loop_
_entity_poly.entity_id
_entity_poly.type
_entity_poly.pdbx_seq_one_letter_code
_entity_poly.pdbx_strand_id
1 'polypeptide(L)'
;MRWLFVVCLCLSACAKPEAVQDPLEYLRVGVDPRIEGLAVMRDLESDGYRIDRRIDEPRYFAFDATRRPNSTVRIITARGPALSLQTPDVRAPHRAEVALAPDPRPDFDRDGHPDILIVMREPDRTCLAWVEVDAEGFVSSVFRPQTEWGERPCVIEVDRTWPRLLVEVSVPDPPTGNARVSILVRASVRDWEIDDSPSAQRRWEREIQRRETALVAAESAADSVTVERLRAELAWIERLRRSEESVDAGVLEMEPVLEAAGDGEEAR
;
A
#
# COMPACT_ATOMS: atom_id res chain seq x y z
N MET A 1 25.60 64.82 5.78
CA MET A 1 25.72 63.35 5.75
C MET A 1 24.32 62.79 5.43
N ARG A 2 23.76 62.64 4.22
CA ARG A 2 24.22 62.48 2.83
C ARG A 2 25.29 61.42 2.66
N TRP A 3 24.95 60.14 2.88
CA TRP A 3 25.61 58.94 2.32
C TRP A 3 24.98 57.65 2.88
N LEU A 4 23.70 57.34 2.57
CA LEU A 4 23.09 56.08 3.04
C LEU A 4 21.90 55.56 2.22
N PHE A 5 21.78 55.92 0.94
CA PHE A 5 20.62 55.53 0.12
C PHE A 5 20.95 54.90 -1.26
N VAL A 6 22.19 54.49 -1.54
CA VAL A 6 22.58 54.05 -2.90
C VAL A 6 22.93 52.55 -3.02
N VAL A 7 22.79 51.73 -1.97
CA VAL A 7 23.20 50.30 -2.04
C VAL A 7 22.03 49.34 -2.34
N CYS A 8 20.77 49.79 -2.39
CA CYS A 8 19.61 48.90 -2.53
C CYS A 8 19.11 48.65 -3.97
N LEU A 9 19.82 49.11 -5.01
CA LEU A 9 19.28 49.15 -6.39
C LEU A 9 20.00 48.27 -7.42
N CYS A 10 20.96 47.41 -7.03
CA CYS A 10 21.73 46.59 -7.98
C CYS A 10 21.57 45.06 -7.81
N LEU A 11 20.50 44.59 -7.14
CA LEU A 11 20.15 43.15 -7.07
C LEU A 11 19.02 42.75 -8.03
N SER A 12 18.76 43.55 -9.07
CA SER A 12 18.01 43.10 -10.25
C SER A 12 18.95 42.35 -11.21
N ALA A 13 19.59 41.30 -10.70
CA ALA A 13 20.40 40.39 -11.49
C ALA A 13 19.52 39.28 -12.06
N CYS A 14 19.09 39.47 -13.30
CA CYS A 14 18.73 38.44 -14.28
C CYS A 14 18.06 37.18 -13.73
N ALA A 15 16.77 37.28 -13.39
CA ALA A 15 15.89 36.13 -13.55
C ALA A 15 15.88 35.81 -15.07
N LYS A 16 16.73 34.87 -15.50
CA LYS A 16 16.59 34.29 -16.84
C LYS A 16 15.14 33.83 -16.95
N PRO A 17 14.39 34.20 -18.00
CA PRO A 17 13.10 33.59 -18.23
C PRO A 17 13.35 32.09 -18.26
N GLU A 18 12.76 31.39 -17.30
CA GLU A 18 12.72 29.94 -17.30
C GLU A 18 12.18 29.55 -18.67
N ALA A 19 12.94 28.76 -19.43
CA ALA A 19 12.53 28.41 -20.78
C ALA A 19 11.12 27.84 -20.67
N VAL A 20 10.17 28.44 -21.40
CA VAL A 20 8.82 27.91 -21.49
C VAL A 20 8.98 26.53 -22.13
N GLN A 21 8.96 25.51 -21.27
CA GLN A 21 9.10 24.12 -21.66
C GLN A 21 7.89 23.79 -22.53
N ASP A 22 8.12 23.46 -23.80
CA ASP A 22 7.05 23.02 -24.70
C ASP A 22 6.48 21.71 -24.13
N PRO A 23 5.19 21.64 -23.77
CA PRO A 23 4.59 20.42 -23.24
C PRO A 23 4.76 19.21 -24.18
N LEU A 24 4.94 19.44 -25.48
CA LEU A 24 5.16 18.41 -26.48
C LEU A 24 6.60 17.87 -26.50
N GLU A 25 7.60 18.62 -26.01
CA GLU A 25 8.98 18.12 -25.85
C GLU A 25 9.08 17.03 -24.77
N TYR A 26 8.09 16.95 -23.87
CA TYR A 26 7.97 15.93 -22.82
C TYR A 26 6.98 14.82 -23.18
N LEU A 27 6.28 14.94 -24.31
CA LEU A 27 5.30 13.95 -24.73
C LEU A 27 6.00 12.73 -25.34
N ARG A 28 6.53 11.86 -24.47
CA ARG A 28 7.07 10.56 -24.86
C ARG A 28 5.93 9.57 -25.04
N VAL A 29 5.63 9.21 -26.29
CA VAL A 29 4.70 8.11 -26.59
C VAL A 29 5.50 6.83 -26.71
N GLY A 30 5.40 5.97 -25.70
CA GLY A 30 6.17 4.74 -25.65
C GLY A 30 7.62 4.98 -25.23
N VAL A 31 8.07 4.34 -24.16
CA VAL A 31 9.49 4.27 -23.81
C VAL A 31 9.94 2.82 -23.72
N ASP A 32 11.21 2.57 -24.00
CA ASP A 32 11.83 1.32 -23.56
C ASP A 32 11.97 1.37 -22.03
N PRO A 33 11.28 0.48 -21.27
CA PRO A 33 11.27 0.57 -19.80
C PRO A 33 12.67 0.43 -19.20
N ARG A 34 13.53 -0.37 -19.81
CA ARG A 34 14.89 -0.62 -19.35
C ARG A 34 15.76 0.61 -19.58
N ILE A 35 15.73 1.20 -20.77
CA ILE A 35 16.52 2.40 -21.08
C ILE A 35 16.12 3.57 -20.19
N GLU A 36 14.81 3.78 -20.03
CA GLU A 36 14.27 4.82 -19.16
C GLU A 36 14.63 4.54 -17.68
N GLY A 37 14.41 3.32 -17.20
CA GLY A 37 14.77 2.93 -15.84
C GLY A 37 16.26 3.12 -15.52
N LEU A 38 17.15 2.77 -16.46
CA LEU A 38 18.60 3.00 -16.33
C LEU A 38 18.98 4.49 -16.38
N ALA A 39 18.21 5.34 -17.07
CA ALA A 39 18.40 6.78 -17.01
C ALA A 39 18.02 7.32 -15.63
N VAL A 40 16.83 6.97 -15.13
CA VAL A 40 16.37 7.37 -13.78
C VAL A 40 17.31 6.87 -12.68
N MET A 41 17.84 5.64 -12.80
CA MET A 41 18.83 5.12 -11.86
C MET A 41 20.10 5.99 -11.84
N ARG A 42 20.63 6.38 -12.99
CA ARG A 42 21.83 7.24 -13.08
C ARG A 42 21.58 8.61 -12.46
N ASP A 43 20.40 9.19 -12.68
CA ASP A 43 20.03 10.47 -12.08
C ASP A 43 19.98 10.34 -10.55
N LEU A 44 19.33 9.30 -10.03
CA LEU A 44 19.27 9.03 -8.58
C LEU A 44 20.65 8.77 -7.96
N GLU A 45 21.52 8.03 -8.66
CA GLU A 45 22.90 7.82 -8.22
C GLU A 45 23.69 9.14 -8.17
N SER A 46 23.49 10.02 -9.15
CA SER A 46 24.09 11.37 -9.14
C SER A 46 23.59 12.23 -7.98
N ASP A 47 22.36 11.99 -7.52
CA ASP A 47 21.76 12.59 -6.33
C ASP A 47 22.14 11.86 -5.02
N GLY A 48 23.07 10.90 -5.08
CA GLY A 48 23.61 10.20 -3.91
C GLY A 48 22.71 9.08 -3.38
N TYR A 49 21.73 8.62 -4.14
CA TYR A 49 21.05 7.35 -3.84
C TYR A 49 21.94 6.17 -4.22
N ARG A 50 21.83 5.09 -3.44
CA ARG A 50 22.38 3.78 -3.78
C ARG A 50 21.24 2.92 -4.32
N ILE A 51 21.41 2.35 -5.51
CA ILE A 51 20.47 1.37 -6.04
C ILE A 51 20.65 0.05 -5.28
N ASP A 52 19.57 -0.46 -4.72
CA ASP A 52 19.54 -1.62 -3.85
C ASP A 52 19.22 -2.90 -4.63
N ARG A 53 18.12 -2.88 -5.36
CA ARG A 53 17.63 -4.01 -6.14
C ARG A 53 16.96 -3.53 -7.42
N ARG A 54 17.01 -4.41 -8.43
CA ARG A 54 16.48 -4.21 -9.77
C ARG A 54 15.74 -5.46 -10.23
N ILE A 55 14.62 -5.25 -10.90
CA ILE A 55 13.83 -6.25 -11.60
C ILE A 55 13.72 -5.79 -13.05
N ASP A 56 14.02 -6.68 -13.98
CA ASP A 56 14.11 -6.38 -15.41
C ASP A 56 13.31 -7.42 -16.17
N GLU A 57 12.03 -7.10 -16.38
CA GLU A 57 11.06 -7.97 -17.04
C GLU A 57 10.67 -7.41 -18.41
N PRO A 58 10.13 -8.25 -19.32
CA PRO A 58 9.72 -7.77 -20.65
C PRO A 58 8.71 -6.61 -20.62
N ARG A 59 7.81 -6.59 -19.63
CA ARG A 59 6.73 -5.58 -19.53
C ARG A 59 7.12 -4.35 -18.69
N TYR A 60 8.10 -4.48 -17.80
CA TYR A 60 8.44 -3.42 -16.87
C TYR A 60 9.88 -3.51 -16.36
N PHE A 61 10.38 -2.38 -15.90
CA PHE A 61 11.62 -2.26 -15.18
C PHE A 61 11.33 -1.65 -13.82
N ALA A 62 11.69 -2.35 -12.74
CA ALA A 62 11.46 -1.86 -11.39
C ALA A 62 12.78 -1.84 -10.60
N PHE A 63 12.92 -0.89 -9.70
CA PHE A 63 14.06 -0.84 -8.80
C PHE A 63 13.71 -0.11 -7.51
N ASP A 64 14.50 -0.37 -6.47
CA ASP A 64 14.53 0.44 -5.27
C ASP A 64 15.90 1.04 -5.00
N ALA A 65 15.89 2.18 -4.31
CA ALA A 65 17.09 2.93 -3.99
C ALA A 65 16.97 3.62 -2.64
N THR A 66 18.10 3.77 -1.95
CA THR A 66 18.18 4.36 -0.61
C THR A 66 19.19 5.50 -0.53
N ARG A 67 18.80 6.58 0.14
CA ARG A 67 19.65 7.71 0.55
C ARG A 67 19.20 8.17 1.93
N ARG A 68 19.69 7.53 3.00
CA ARG A 68 19.18 7.70 4.36
C ARG A 68 18.95 9.18 4.72
N PRO A 69 17.77 9.54 5.26
CA PRO A 69 16.66 8.66 5.67
C PRO A 69 15.69 8.28 4.52
N ASN A 70 15.95 8.68 3.29
CA ASN A 70 15.04 8.52 2.16
C ASN A 70 15.17 7.14 1.51
N SER A 71 14.04 6.65 0.99
CA SER A 71 14.01 5.48 0.12
C SER A 71 12.99 5.67 -0.99
N THR A 72 13.15 4.95 -2.10
CA THR A 72 12.25 5.04 -3.25
C THR A 72 12.10 3.70 -3.92
N VAL A 73 10.90 3.45 -4.45
CA VAL A 73 10.61 2.37 -5.40
C VAL A 73 10.08 3.01 -6.68
N ARG A 74 10.61 2.59 -7.82
CA ARG A 74 10.15 3.01 -9.15
C ARG A 74 9.71 1.78 -9.94
N ILE A 75 8.62 1.91 -10.69
CA ILE A 75 8.21 0.95 -11.72
C ILE A 75 8.02 1.74 -12.99
N ILE A 76 8.74 1.35 -14.03
CA ILE A 76 8.70 1.93 -15.36
C ILE A 76 8.12 0.88 -16.31
N THR A 77 7.17 1.27 -17.13
CA THR A 77 6.55 0.41 -18.15
C THR A 77 6.74 1.04 -19.52
N ALA A 78 6.20 0.40 -20.57
CA ALA A 78 6.22 0.96 -21.91
C ALA A 78 5.51 2.33 -21.98
N ARG A 79 4.66 2.66 -20.99
CA ARG A 79 3.97 3.94 -20.88
C ARG A 79 4.80 5.04 -20.21
N GLY A 80 6.00 4.73 -19.71
CA GLY A 80 6.82 5.63 -18.92
C GLY A 80 6.89 5.25 -17.43
N PRO A 81 7.30 6.17 -16.55
CA PRO A 81 7.25 5.97 -15.11
C PRO A 81 5.79 5.78 -14.65
N ALA A 82 5.46 4.55 -14.24
CA ALA A 82 4.09 4.17 -13.90
C ALA A 82 3.84 4.11 -12.39
N LEU A 83 4.88 3.87 -11.58
CA LEU A 83 4.83 4.02 -10.13
C LEU A 83 6.08 4.73 -9.61
N SER A 84 5.83 5.65 -8.67
CA SER A 84 6.86 6.45 -8.01
C SER A 84 6.53 6.55 -6.52
N LEU A 85 6.99 5.58 -5.73
CA LEU A 85 6.89 5.64 -4.27
C LEU A 85 8.17 6.22 -3.70
N GLN A 86 8.04 7.13 -2.74
CA GLN A 86 9.16 7.74 -2.05
C GLN A 86 8.82 7.88 -0.58
N THR A 87 9.81 7.68 0.30
CA THR A 87 9.71 8.03 1.71
C THR A 87 10.81 9.01 2.09
N PRO A 88 10.53 9.93 3.04
CA PRO A 88 9.21 10.20 3.62
C PRO A 88 8.21 10.80 2.61
N ASP A 89 6.91 10.49 2.75
CA ASP A 89 5.80 11.09 1.97
C ASP A 89 4.82 11.76 2.94
N VAL A 90 4.54 13.05 2.75
CA VAL A 90 3.62 13.82 3.59
C VAL A 90 2.19 13.29 3.57
N ARG A 91 1.79 12.58 2.50
CA ARG A 91 0.48 11.94 2.36
C ARG A 91 0.40 10.60 3.10
N ALA A 92 1.54 9.98 3.37
CA ALA A 92 1.66 8.71 4.08
C ALA A 92 2.75 8.82 5.17
N PRO A 93 2.54 9.69 6.19
CA PRO A 93 3.59 10.05 7.15
C PRO A 93 4.05 8.88 8.03
N HIS A 94 3.24 7.83 8.12
CA HIS A 94 3.54 6.58 8.83
C HIS A 94 4.55 5.69 8.10
N ARG A 95 4.82 5.95 6.81
CA ARG A 95 5.72 5.13 6.01
C ARG A 95 7.15 5.62 6.15
N ALA A 96 7.96 4.88 6.89
CA ALA A 96 9.37 5.22 7.12
C ALA A 96 10.26 4.82 5.94
N GLU A 97 10.03 3.65 5.36
CA GLU A 97 10.88 3.08 4.30
C GLU A 97 10.06 2.29 3.27
N VAL A 98 10.54 2.27 2.02
CA VAL A 98 10.06 1.42 0.93
C VAL A 98 11.22 0.70 0.25
N ALA A 99 11.01 -0.55 -0.13
CA ALA A 99 11.95 -1.34 -0.92
C ALA A 99 11.20 -2.40 -1.73
N LEU A 100 11.82 -2.96 -2.78
CA LEU A 100 11.28 -4.16 -3.42
C LEU A 100 11.52 -5.37 -2.51
N ALA A 101 10.56 -6.30 -2.47
CA ALA A 101 10.70 -7.53 -1.70
C ALA A 101 11.82 -8.43 -2.29
N PRO A 102 12.49 -9.21 -1.44
CA PRO A 102 13.54 -10.13 -1.87
C PRO A 102 12.99 -11.34 -2.64
N ASP A 103 13.86 -11.99 -3.41
CA ASP A 103 13.56 -13.25 -4.12
C ASP A 103 13.33 -14.45 -3.17
N PRO A 104 12.70 -15.53 -3.65
CA PRO A 104 11.98 -15.64 -4.92
C PRO A 104 10.72 -14.77 -4.96
N ARG A 105 10.45 -14.20 -6.13
CA ARG A 105 9.18 -13.51 -6.38
C ARG A 105 8.06 -14.52 -6.64
N PRO A 106 6.90 -14.33 -6.01
CA PRO A 106 5.73 -15.17 -6.23
C PRO A 106 5.08 -14.88 -7.60
N ASP A 107 4.20 -15.78 -8.03
CA ASP A 107 3.31 -15.65 -9.20
C ASP A 107 1.92 -16.10 -8.73
N PHE A 108 1.23 -15.18 -8.05
CA PHE A 108 -0.01 -15.46 -7.32
C PHE A 108 -1.20 -15.69 -8.24
N ASP A 109 -1.26 -14.96 -9.36
CA ASP A 109 -2.29 -15.10 -10.38
C ASP A 109 -1.98 -16.21 -11.39
N ARG A 110 -0.76 -16.76 -11.37
CA ARG A 110 -0.28 -17.87 -12.21
C ARG A 110 -0.28 -17.52 -13.68
N ASP A 111 0.01 -16.25 -14.00
CA ASP A 111 0.13 -15.79 -15.39
C ASP A 111 1.50 -16.11 -16.01
N GLY A 112 2.43 -16.66 -15.20
CA GLY A 112 3.78 -17.03 -15.60
C GLY A 112 4.80 -15.89 -15.44
N HIS A 113 4.39 -14.74 -14.91
CA HIS A 113 5.24 -13.60 -14.62
C HIS A 113 5.32 -13.36 -13.11
N PRO A 114 6.53 -13.23 -12.52
CA PRO A 114 6.60 -12.99 -11.10
C PRO A 114 6.10 -11.60 -10.71
N ASP A 115 5.33 -11.56 -9.64
CA ASP A 115 4.69 -10.38 -9.05
C ASP A 115 5.69 -9.37 -8.49
N ILE A 116 5.24 -8.11 -8.44
CA ILE A 116 5.96 -7.04 -7.76
C ILE A 116 5.42 -6.91 -6.35
N LEU A 117 6.24 -7.27 -5.37
CA LEU A 117 5.96 -6.99 -3.96
C LEU A 117 6.83 -5.83 -3.48
N ILE A 118 6.19 -4.86 -2.83
CA ILE A 118 6.84 -3.70 -2.20
C ILE A 118 6.75 -3.84 -0.70
N VAL A 119 7.90 -3.85 -0.05
CA VAL A 119 8.03 -3.80 1.41
C VAL A 119 7.90 -2.34 1.85
N MET A 120 6.96 -2.08 2.75
CA MET A 120 6.74 -0.78 3.39
C MET A 120 7.00 -0.96 4.89
N ARG A 121 7.99 -0.26 5.43
CA ARG A 121 8.25 -0.27 6.88
C ARG A 121 7.53 0.90 7.53
N GLU A 122 6.71 0.58 8.52
CA GLU A 122 6.07 1.51 9.46
C GLU A 122 6.76 1.38 10.83
N PRO A 123 6.56 2.31 11.78
CA PRO A 123 7.24 2.27 13.08
C PRO A 123 7.06 0.97 13.87
N ASP A 124 5.91 0.32 13.72
CA ASP A 124 5.49 -0.83 14.51
C ASP A 124 5.23 -2.10 13.67
N ARG A 125 5.37 -2.03 12.34
CA ARG A 125 5.11 -3.16 11.45
C ARG A 125 5.77 -3.04 10.09
N THR A 126 5.80 -4.14 9.36
CA THR A 126 6.18 -4.18 7.94
C THR A 126 4.99 -4.65 7.13
N CYS A 127 4.59 -3.85 6.16
CA CYS A 127 3.49 -4.15 5.24
C CYS A 127 4.03 -4.49 3.86
N LEU A 128 3.33 -5.37 3.16
CA LEU A 128 3.58 -5.72 1.78
C LEU A 128 2.47 -5.11 0.92
N ALA A 129 2.85 -4.45 -0.17
CA ALA A 129 1.94 -4.10 -1.25
C ALA A 129 2.24 -4.99 -2.44
N TRP A 130 1.21 -5.66 -2.97
CA TRP A 130 1.28 -6.35 -4.25
C TRP A 130 0.86 -5.39 -5.35
N VAL A 131 1.73 -5.26 -6.33
CA VAL A 131 1.57 -4.43 -7.51
C VAL A 131 1.58 -5.31 -8.75
N GLU A 132 0.56 -5.15 -9.58
CA GLU A 132 0.41 -5.79 -10.87
C GLU A 132 0.76 -4.81 -11.99
N VAL A 133 1.32 -5.34 -13.08
CA VAL A 133 1.51 -4.61 -14.34
C VAL A 133 0.76 -5.33 -15.43
N ASP A 134 -0.32 -4.73 -15.93
CA ASP A 134 -1.14 -5.35 -16.98
C ASP A 134 -0.42 -5.38 -18.34
N ALA A 135 -1.06 -6.02 -19.33
CA ALA A 135 -0.51 -6.15 -20.67
C ALA A 135 -0.33 -4.79 -21.39
N GLU A 136 -1.15 -3.81 -21.04
CA GLU A 136 -1.10 -2.43 -21.55
C GLU A 136 -0.08 -1.55 -20.83
N GLY A 137 0.56 -2.07 -19.78
CA GLY A 137 1.59 -1.39 -18.99
C GLY A 137 1.03 -0.42 -17.94
N PHE A 138 -0.24 -0.56 -17.54
CA PHE A 138 -0.75 0.11 -16.35
C PHE A 138 -0.31 -0.61 -15.08
N VAL A 139 -0.11 0.17 -14.03
CA VAL A 139 0.28 -0.33 -12.72
C VAL A 139 -0.89 -0.15 -11.76
N SER A 140 -1.28 -1.23 -11.09
CA SER A 140 -2.31 -1.20 -10.06
C SER A 140 -1.85 -1.92 -8.80
N SER A 141 -2.21 -1.36 -7.65
CA SER A 141 -2.18 -2.14 -6.41
C SER A 141 -3.26 -3.20 -6.50
N VAL A 142 -2.86 -4.48 -6.39
CA VAL A 142 -3.82 -5.58 -6.27
C VAL A 142 -4.58 -5.44 -4.96
N PHE A 143 -3.87 -4.97 -3.92
CA PHE A 143 -4.48 -4.70 -2.64
C PHE A 143 -5.01 -3.27 -2.53
N ARG A 144 -6.34 -3.10 -2.53
CA ARG A 144 -7.03 -1.86 -2.20
C ARG A 144 -7.53 -1.89 -0.75
N PRO A 145 -7.48 -0.77 -0.01
CA PRO A 145 -8.13 -0.67 1.29
C PRO A 145 -9.62 -0.99 1.17
N GLN A 146 -10.11 -1.92 1.99
CA GLN A 146 -11.53 -2.22 2.12
C GLN A 146 -12.03 -1.61 3.42
N THR A 147 -13.05 -0.74 3.36
CA THR A 147 -13.61 -0.08 4.55
C THR A 147 -14.15 -1.09 5.56
N GLU A 148 -14.63 -2.23 5.09
CA GLU A 148 -15.11 -3.34 5.92
C GLU A 148 -14.02 -3.98 6.80
N TRP A 149 -12.75 -3.84 6.41
CA TRP A 149 -11.60 -4.43 7.11
C TRP A 149 -10.79 -3.36 7.87
N GLY A 150 -11.40 -2.21 8.11
CA GLY A 150 -10.76 -1.07 8.77
C GLY A 150 -9.93 -0.20 7.83
N GLU A 151 -9.45 0.93 8.34
CA GLU A 151 -8.92 2.01 7.49
C GLU A 151 -7.58 1.67 6.79
N ARG A 152 -6.81 0.71 7.32
CA ARG A 152 -5.40 0.49 6.93
C ARG A 152 -4.98 -0.99 6.99
N PRO A 153 -5.59 -1.87 6.16
CA PRO A 153 -5.15 -3.26 6.06
C PRO A 153 -3.68 -3.33 5.64
N CYS A 154 -2.95 -4.27 6.22
CA CYS A 154 -1.52 -4.45 6.01
C CYS A 154 -1.25 -5.92 5.73
N VAL A 155 -0.79 -6.25 4.52
CA VAL A 155 -0.37 -7.62 4.23
C VAL A 155 0.96 -7.87 4.94
N ILE A 156 0.99 -8.81 5.88
CA ILE A 156 2.16 -9.11 6.71
C ILE A 156 2.89 -10.38 6.27
N GLU A 157 2.18 -11.30 5.61
CA GLU A 157 2.73 -12.53 5.07
C GLU A 157 2.04 -12.86 3.76
N VAL A 158 2.78 -13.42 2.82
CA VAL A 158 2.17 -14.07 1.65
C VAL A 158 2.62 -15.52 1.55
N ASP A 159 1.64 -16.42 1.46
CA ASP A 159 1.87 -17.82 1.16
C ASP A 159 2.35 -17.93 -0.30
N ARG A 160 3.54 -18.46 -0.49
CA ARG A 160 4.15 -18.59 -1.84
C ARG A 160 3.64 -19.79 -2.61
N THR A 161 2.95 -20.72 -1.94
CA THR A 161 2.48 -21.98 -2.54
C THR A 161 1.01 -21.92 -2.95
N TRP A 162 0.29 -20.92 -2.46
CA TRP A 162 -1.13 -20.70 -2.67
C TRP A 162 -1.41 -19.21 -2.55
N PRO A 163 -2.33 -18.58 -3.30
CA PRO A 163 -2.63 -17.15 -3.18
C PRO A 163 -3.37 -16.82 -1.87
N ARG A 164 -2.75 -17.12 -0.73
CA ARG A 164 -3.21 -16.77 0.61
C ARG A 164 -2.34 -15.69 1.19
N LEU A 165 -3.01 -14.73 1.80
CA LEU A 165 -2.36 -13.60 2.42
C LEU A 165 -2.73 -13.61 3.89
N LEU A 166 -1.76 -13.30 4.72
CA LEU A 166 -2.05 -12.89 6.08
C LEU A 166 -2.14 -11.38 6.09
N VAL A 167 -3.33 -10.87 6.38
CA VAL A 167 -3.60 -9.44 6.44
C VAL A 167 -3.81 -9.06 7.90
N GLU A 168 -3.06 -8.09 8.38
CA GLU A 168 -3.33 -7.42 9.63
C GLU A 168 -4.31 -6.28 9.41
N VAL A 169 -5.42 -6.30 10.14
CA VAL A 169 -6.49 -5.30 10.07
C VAL A 169 -6.68 -4.63 11.42
N SER A 170 -7.01 -3.34 11.39
CA SER A 170 -7.31 -2.58 12.60
C SER A 170 -8.70 -2.94 13.11
N VAL A 171 -8.83 -3.14 14.42
CA VAL A 171 -10.14 -3.23 15.06
C VAL A 171 -10.73 -1.81 15.10
N PRO A 172 -11.97 -1.59 14.63
CA PRO A 172 -12.60 -0.27 14.69
C PRO A 172 -12.87 0.16 16.14
N ASP A 173 -12.71 1.46 16.39
CA ASP A 173 -12.92 2.13 17.69
C ASP A 173 -12.33 1.38 18.91
N PRO A 174 -11.05 0.97 18.87
CA PRO A 174 -10.51 0.17 19.94
C PRO A 174 -10.21 1.05 21.16
N PRO A 175 -10.43 0.55 22.39
CA PRO A 175 -10.21 1.33 23.61
C PRO A 175 -8.76 1.85 23.74
N THR A 176 -7.80 1.19 23.08
CA THR A 176 -6.37 1.50 23.19
C THR A 176 -5.72 1.96 21.87
N GLY A 177 -6.49 2.30 20.82
CA GLY A 177 -5.99 2.85 19.55
C GLY A 177 -5.11 1.92 18.68
N ASN A 178 -4.73 0.74 19.19
CA ASN A 178 -3.76 -0.16 18.54
C ASN A 178 -4.20 -1.64 18.48
N ALA A 179 -5.48 -1.93 18.70
CA ALA A 179 -5.99 -3.29 18.60
C ALA A 179 -6.00 -3.76 17.15
N ARG A 180 -5.46 -4.95 16.90
CA ARG A 180 -5.32 -5.51 15.55
C ARG A 180 -5.53 -7.01 15.55
N VAL A 181 -6.01 -7.51 14.42
CA VAL A 181 -6.18 -8.95 14.21
C VAL A 181 -5.58 -9.34 12.87
N SER A 182 -5.04 -10.55 12.80
CA SER A 182 -4.52 -11.11 11.56
C SER A 182 -5.56 -12.07 10.98
N ILE A 183 -5.93 -11.83 9.73
CA ILE A 183 -6.89 -12.61 8.98
C ILE A 183 -6.20 -13.31 7.82
N LEU A 184 -6.57 -14.55 7.56
CA LEU A 184 -6.21 -15.20 6.30
C LEU A 184 -7.25 -14.84 5.26
N VAL A 185 -6.77 -14.38 4.12
CA VAL A 185 -7.61 -14.08 2.97
C VAL A 185 -7.09 -14.84 1.78
N ARG A 186 -8.01 -15.28 0.94
CA ARG A 186 -7.72 -15.83 -0.37
C ARG A 186 -7.78 -14.67 -1.36
N ALA A 187 -6.66 -14.40 -2.01
CA ALA A 187 -6.66 -13.44 -3.10
C ALA A 187 -7.18 -14.11 -4.36
N SER A 188 -8.14 -13.45 -5.00
CA SER A 188 -8.43 -13.60 -6.42
C SER A 188 -8.02 -12.32 -7.12
N VAL A 189 -7.86 -12.38 -8.45
CA VAL A 189 -7.36 -11.27 -9.30
C VAL A 189 -8.04 -9.92 -9.03
N ARG A 190 -9.28 -9.90 -8.50
CA ARG A 190 -10.03 -8.66 -8.21
C ARG A 190 -10.81 -8.64 -6.91
N ASP A 191 -10.78 -9.72 -6.13
CA ASP A 191 -11.59 -9.84 -4.92
C ASP A 191 -10.86 -10.65 -3.87
N TRP A 192 -11.12 -10.34 -2.60
CA TRP A 192 -10.51 -11.05 -1.50
C TRP A 192 -11.62 -11.55 -0.59
N GLU A 193 -11.60 -12.85 -0.39
CA GLU A 193 -12.53 -13.51 0.52
C GLU A 193 -11.73 -13.94 1.74
N ILE A 194 -12.37 -13.92 2.91
CA ILE A 194 -11.79 -14.58 4.08
C ILE A 194 -11.58 -16.05 3.70
N ASP A 195 -10.42 -16.59 4.06
CA ASP A 195 -10.14 -17.98 3.73
C ASP A 195 -10.90 -18.89 4.70
N ASP A 196 -11.93 -19.55 4.20
CA ASP A 196 -12.82 -20.47 4.90
C ASP A 196 -12.25 -21.90 5.04
N SER A 197 -11.08 -22.15 4.43
CA SER A 197 -10.52 -23.50 4.34
C SER A 197 -10.24 -24.14 5.71
N PRO A 198 -10.20 -25.49 5.82
CA PRO A 198 -9.88 -26.15 7.09
C PRO A 198 -8.53 -25.73 7.69
N SER A 199 -7.56 -25.38 6.84
CA SER A 199 -6.26 -24.85 7.28
C SER A 199 -6.35 -23.45 7.88
N ALA A 200 -7.21 -22.60 7.33
CA ALA A 200 -7.44 -21.26 7.83
C ALA A 200 -8.26 -21.30 9.13
N GLN A 201 -9.30 -22.14 9.20
CA GLN A 201 -10.03 -22.41 10.44
C GLN A 201 -9.11 -22.86 11.58
N ARG A 202 -8.20 -23.81 11.33
CA ARG A 202 -7.19 -24.20 12.33
C ARG A 202 -6.24 -23.07 12.74
N ARG A 203 -6.01 -22.09 11.87
CA ARG A 203 -5.21 -20.90 12.23
C ARG A 203 -6.05 -19.96 13.10
N TRP A 204 -7.29 -19.70 12.72
CA TRP A 204 -8.25 -18.93 13.51
C TRP A 204 -8.42 -19.47 14.92
N GLU A 205 -8.63 -20.78 15.07
CA GLU A 205 -8.74 -21.44 16.37
C GLU A 205 -7.49 -21.21 17.24
N ARG A 206 -6.29 -21.37 16.66
CA ARG A 206 -5.03 -21.10 17.38
C ARG A 206 -4.90 -19.63 17.78
N GLU A 207 -5.34 -18.72 16.91
CA GLU A 207 -5.31 -17.28 17.12
C GLU A 207 -6.23 -16.84 18.27
N ILE A 208 -7.45 -17.40 18.30
CA ILE A 208 -8.45 -17.22 19.36
C ILE A 208 -7.91 -17.79 20.67
N GLN A 209 -7.49 -19.07 20.67
CA GLN A 209 -6.98 -19.74 21.87
C GLN A 209 -5.80 -18.99 22.50
N ARG A 210 -4.88 -18.47 21.66
CA ARG A 210 -3.76 -17.63 22.12
C ARG A 210 -4.23 -16.36 22.79
N ARG A 211 -5.21 -15.65 22.23
CA ARG A 211 -5.76 -14.42 22.81
C ARG A 211 -6.57 -14.67 24.08
N GLU A 212 -7.36 -15.73 24.13
CA GLU A 212 -8.08 -16.13 25.34
C GLU A 212 -7.11 -16.44 26.48
N THR A 213 -6.01 -17.13 26.18
CA THR A 213 -4.96 -17.41 27.16
C THR A 213 -4.30 -16.12 27.65
N ALA A 214 -3.99 -15.19 26.73
CA ALA A 214 -3.45 -13.88 27.06
C ALA A 214 -4.44 -13.02 27.86
N LEU A 215 -5.74 -13.16 27.60
CA LEU A 215 -6.81 -12.44 28.31
C LEU A 215 -6.87 -12.91 29.76
N VAL A 216 -6.89 -14.22 30.00
CA VAL A 216 -6.86 -14.79 31.37
C VAL A 216 -5.62 -14.33 32.13
N ALA A 217 -4.45 -14.28 31.46
CA ALA A 217 -3.22 -13.79 32.06
C ALA A 217 -3.30 -12.29 32.41
N ALA A 218 -3.85 -11.46 31.53
CA ALA A 218 -4.04 -10.03 31.75
C ALA A 218 -5.06 -9.74 32.87
N GLU A 219 -6.16 -10.49 32.93
CA GLU A 219 -7.15 -10.42 34.01
C GLU A 219 -6.52 -10.78 35.36
N SER A 220 -5.70 -11.84 35.40
CA SER A 220 -4.97 -12.25 36.61
C SER A 220 -3.95 -11.19 37.06
N ALA A 221 -3.39 -10.44 36.12
CA ALA A 221 -2.47 -9.34 36.39
C ALA A 221 -3.17 -8.00 36.68
N ALA A 222 -4.51 -7.94 36.62
CA ALA A 222 -5.31 -6.71 36.69
C ALA A 222 -4.90 -5.62 35.68
N ASP A 223 -4.42 -6.01 34.49
CA ASP A 223 -4.08 -5.11 33.39
C ASP A 223 -5.32 -4.76 32.55
N SER A 224 -6.08 -3.76 33.01
CA SER A 224 -7.36 -3.38 32.37
C SER A 224 -7.22 -2.96 30.91
N VAL A 225 -6.11 -2.29 30.55
CA VAL A 225 -5.82 -1.83 29.19
C VAL A 225 -5.65 -3.02 28.24
N THR A 226 -4.86 -4.01 28.63
CA THR A 226 -4.67 -5.23 27.83
C THR A 226 -5.95 -6.06 27.76
N VAL A 227 -6.72 -6.15 28.85
CA VAL A 227 -8.00 -6.86 28.91
C VAL A 227 -9.01 -6.27 27.91
N GLU A 228 -9.19 -4.95 27.91
CA GLU A 228 -10.12 -4.27 27.01
C GLU A 228 -9.72 -4.45 25.54
N ARG A 229 -8.42 -4.30 25.23
CA ARG A 229 -7.89 -4.55 23.88
C ARG A 229 -8.17 -5.97 23.42
N LEU A 230 -7.82 -6.99 24.22
CA LEU A 230 -7.99 -8.39 23.84
C LEU A 230 -9.45 -8.79 23.66
N ARG A 231 -10.36 -8.23 24.47
CA ARG A 231 -11.82 -8.43 24.29
C ARG A 231 -12.31 -7.82 22.97
N ALA A 232 -11.86 -6.62 22.62
CA ALA A 232 -12.18 -6.00 21.34
C ALA A 232 -11.66 -6.81 20.15
N GLU A 233 -10.42 -7.30 20.23
CA GLU A 233 -9.83 -8.16 19.21
C GLU A 233 -10.61 -9.48 19.05
N LEU A 234 -10.91 -10.18 20.15
CA LEU A 234 -11.69 -11.42 20.11
C LEU A 234 -13.09 -11.22 19.53
N ALA A 235 -13.78 -10.15 19.93
CA ALA A 235 -15.10 -9.82 19.39
C ALA A 235 -15.05 -9.50 17.89
N TRP A 236 -13.98 -8.87 17.42
CA TRP A 236 -13.78 -8.55 16.01
C TRP A 236 -13.47 -9.80 15.18
N ILE A 237 -12.60 -10.70 15.69
CA ILE A 237 -12.34 -12.01 15.06
C ILE A 237 -13.65 -12.78 14.85
N GLU A 238 -14.48 -12.85 15.89
CA GLU A 238 -15.75 -13.57 15.83
C GLU A 238 -16.73 -12.94 14.83
N ARG A 239 -16.71 -11.60 14.68
CA ARG A 239 -17.52 -10.90 13.67
C ARG A 239 -17.08 -11.25 12.26
N LEU A 240 -15.77 -11.21 11.99
CA LEU A 240 -15.20 -11.55 10.68
C LEU A 240 -15.50 -13.00 10.29
N ARG A 241 -15.56 -13.92 11.27
CA ARG A 241 -15.96 -15.31 11.03
C ARG A 241 -17.44 -15.45 10.65
N ARG A 242 -18.32 -14.62 11.20
CA ARG A 242 -19.78 -14.68 10.97
C ARG A 242 -20.27 -13.92 9.74
N SER A 243 -19.52 -12.91 9.28
CA SER A 243 -19.91 -12.17 8.07
C SER A 243 -20.04 -13.08 6.84
N GLU A 244 -19.30 -14.18 6.78
CA GLU A 244 -19.43 -15.21 5.73
C GLU A 244 -20.75 -15.98 5.82
N GLU A 245 -21.22 -16.34 7.03
CA GLU A 245 -22.49 -17.08 7.19
C GLU A 245 -23.71 -16.28 6.70
N SER A 246 -23.62 -14.94 6.68
CA SER A 246 -24.71 -14.06 6.23
C SER A 246 -24.82 -13.92 4.71
N VAL A 247 -23.76 -14.21 3.95
CA VAL A 247 -23.78 -14.12 2.48
C VAL A 247 -24.43 -15.36 1.86
N ASP A 248 -24.25 -16.53 2.48
CA ASP A 248 -24.86 -17.80 2.02
C ASP A 248 -26.30 -18.01 2.53
N ALA A 249 -26.77 -17.25 3.53
CA ALA A 249 -28.12 -17.39 4.10
C ALA A 249 -29.24 -16.75 3.25
N GLY A 250 -28.93 -16.32 2.03
CA GLY A 250 -29.90 -15.76 1.09
C GLY A 250 -29.66 -14.26 0.91
N VAL A 251 -29.15 -13.94 -0.26
CA VAL A 251 -29.16 -12.63 -0.90
C VAL A 251 -30.52 -11.96 -0.69
N LEU A 252 -30.63 -11.13 0.36
CA LEU A 252 -31.48 -9.95 0.28
C LEU A 252 -30.64 -8.98 -0.54
N GLU A 253 -30.94 -8.91 -1.84
CA GLU A 253 -30.49 -7.83 -2.69
C GLU A 253 -30.82 -6.51 -1.96
N MET A 254 -29.81 -5.89 -1.34
CA MET A 254 -29.90 -4.44 -1.16
C MET A 254 -29.77 -3.88 -2.56
N GLU A 255 -30.91 -3.71 -3.23
CA GLU A 255 -30.99 -2.86 -4.42
C GLU A 255 -30.24 -1.58 -4.08
N PRO A 256 -29.19 -1.20 -4.83
CA PRO A 256 -28.63 0.12 -4.68
C PRO A 256 -29.76 1.09 -5.00
N VAL A 257 -30.25 1.79 -3.96
CA VAL A 257 -31.11 2.96 -4.13
C VAL A 257 -30.25 3.98 -4.86
N LEU A 258 -30.26 3.89 -6.18
CA LEU A 258 -29.89 4.97 -7.06
C LEU A 258 -30.96 6.03 -6.85
N GLU A 259 -30.76 6.91 -5.87
CA GLU A 259 -31.45 8.18 -5.85
C GLU A 259 -31.13 8.84 -7.19
N ALA A 260 -32.18 9.01 -8.01
CA ALA A 260 -32.08 9.76 -9.24
C ALA A 260 -31.45 11.11 -8.90
N ALA A 261 -30.35 11.45 -9.58
CA ALA A 261 -29.79 12.78 -9.57
C ALA A 261 -30.93 13.75 -9.88
N GLY A 262 -31.34 14.50 -8.85
CA GLY A 262 -32.36 15.53 -8.97
C GLY A 262 -31.99 16.43 -10.13
N ASP A 263 -32.89 16.42 -11.10
CA ASP A 263 -32.84 17.22 -12.32
C ASP A 263 -32.43 18.64 -12.00
N GLY A 264 -31.44 19.12 -12.75
CA GLY A 264 -30.99 20.50 -12.70
C GLY A 264 -32.15 21.42 -13.07
N GLU A 265 -32.65 22.16 -12.09
CA GLU A 265 -33.53 23.29 -12.31
C GLU A 265 -33.30 24.32 -11.20
N GLU A 266 -32.46 25.32 -11.50
CA GLU A 266 -32.60 26.75 -11.12
C GLU A 266 -31.38 27.50 -11.68
N ALA A 267 -31.50 28.14 -12.86
CA ALA A 267 -32.07 29.48 -13.09
C ALA A 267 -31.06 30.59 -12.74
N ARG A 268 -30.54 31.28 -13.77
CA ARG A 268 -30.90 32.67 -14.13
C ARG A 268 -30.37 33.73 -13.18
#